data_AF-A0A5C5UL52-F1
#
_entry.id   AF-A0A5C5UL52-F1
#
_cell.length_a   1.000
_cell.length_b   1.000
_cell.length_c   1.000
_cell.angle_alpha   90.00
_cell.angle_beta   90.00
_cell.angle_gamma   90.00
#
_symmetry.space_group_name_H-M   'P 1'
#
loop_
_entity.id
_entity.type
_entity.pdbx_description
1 polymer ?
#
loop_
_entity_poly.entity_id
_entity_poly.type
_entity_poly.pdbx_seq_one_letter_code
_entity_poly.pdbx_strand_id
1 'polypeptide(L)'
;MLTPSEVSAKLKIQPSTLRKYSALLEQEGIQFQRTHKNARLYTDSEYIAIESIIAVVHSGKKSLEEAVIEASKALKKNVSVAPRERDSDDIAAATLNEVKQLRIQLQQQEERQKERDIMFVEVLEKMQQKIDVLEDQQKQLLAPVPEEPELDASEAPLQQEESEPETVLTKKDTRSLWARIWNK
;
A
#
# COMPACT_ATOMS: atom_id res chain seq x y z
N MET A 1 13.17 -16.82 -28.34
CA MET A 1 12.57 -17.19 -27.04
C MET A 1 11.72 -18.42 -27.25
N LEU A 2 11.98 -19.47 -26.50
CA LEU A 2 11.34 -20.78 -26.60
C LEU A 2 10.27 -20.92 -25.51
N THR A 3 9.18 -21.60 -25.83
CA THR A 3 8.14 -21.93 -24.84
C THR A 3 8.54 -23.14 -23.99
N PRO A 4 7.96 -23.33 -22.78
CA PRO A 4 8.28 -24.49 -21.95
C PRO A 4 8.04 -25.82 -22.65
N SER A 5 6.99 -25.91 -23.46
CA SER A 5 6.66 -27.10 -24.25
C SER A 5 7.71 -27.40 -25.31
N GLU A 6 8.20 -26.38 -26.01
CA GLU A 6 9.27 -26.52 -27.00
C GLU A 6 10.59 -26.97 -26.36
N VAL A 7 10.96 -26.37 -25.23
CA VAL A 7 12.20 -26.72 -24.51
C VAL A 7 12.14 -28.16 -24.00
N SER A 8 11.01 -28.58 -23.40
CA SER A 8 10.81 -29.96 -22.97
C SER A 8 10.90 -30.95 -24.12
N ALA A 9 10.29 -30.63 -25.27
CA ALA A 9 10.33 -31.49 -26.45
C ALA A 9 11.76 -31.60 -27.03
N LYS A 10 12.48 -30.48 -27.15
CA LYS A 10 13.85 -30.46 -27.67
C LYS A 10 14.84 -31.21 -26.79
N LEU A 11 14.78 -30.98 -25.47
CA LEU A 11 15.65 -31.64 -24.50
C LEU A 11 15.20 -33.07 -24.14
N LYS A 12 14.03 -33.50 -24.66
CA LYS A 12 13.42 -34.80 -24.35
C LYS A 12 13.26 -35.06 -22.85
N ILE A 13 12.90 -34.02 -22.10
CA ILE A 13 12.65 -34.09 -20.65
C ILE A 13 11.19 -33.85 -20.32
N GLN A 14 10.75 -34.41 -19.20
CA GLN A 14 9.41 -34.15 -18.67
C GLN A 14 9.25 -32.67 -18.29
N PRO A 15 8.06 -32.06 -18.49
CA PRO A 15 7.80 -30.69 -18.08
C PRO A 15 8.02 -30.44 -16.58
N SER A 16 7.81 -31.46 -15.73
CA SER A 16 8.12 -31.39 -14.30
C SER A 16 9.61 -31.21 -14.02
N THR A 17 10.47 -31.93 -14.74
CA THR A 17 11.93 -31.81 -14.67
C THR A 17 12.39 -30.44 -15.14
N LEU A 18 11.84 -29.93 -16.25
CA LEU A 18 12.14 -28.58 -16.74
C LEU A 18 11.79 -27.52 -15.68
N ARG A 19 10.61 -27.64 -15.05
CA ARG A 19 10.17 -26.74 -13.97
C ARG A 19 11.11 -26.81 -12.77
N LYS A 20 11.55 -28.01 -12.37
CA LYS A 20 12.51 -28.18 -11.27
C LYS A 20 13.82 -27.46 -11.56
N TYR A 21 14.43 -27.68 -12.72
CA TYR A 21 15.71 -27.06 -13.06
C TYR A 21 15.59 -25.54 -13.23
N SER A 22 14.49 -25.07 -13.83
CA SER A 22 14.21 -23.64 -13.92
C SER A 22 14.08 -22.99 -12.53
N ALA A 23 13.39 -23.65 -11.59
CA ALA A 23 13.24 -23.14 -10.23
C ALA A 23 14.58 -23.08 -9.48
N LEU A 24 15.45 -24.08 -9.66
CA LEU A 24 16.80 -24.06 -9.08
C LEU A 24 17.66 -22.92 -9.67
N LEU A 25 17.55 -22.67 -10.98
CA LEU A 25 18.20 -21.52 -11.61
C LEU A 25 17.67 -20.17 -11.09
N GLU A 26 16.35 -20.08 -10.82
CA GLU A 26 15.75 -18.89 -10.18
C GLU A 26 16.28 -18.67 -8.76
N GLN A 27 16.50 -19.74 -7.98
CA GLN A 27 17.13 -19.66 -6.65
C GLN A 27 18.57 -19.14 -6.72
N GLU A 28 19.30 -19.50 -7.78
CA GLU A 28 20.63 -18.96 -8.07
C GLU A 28 20.59 -17.53 -8.65
N GLY A 29 19.42 -16.89 -8.74
CA GLY A 29 19.25 -15.50 -9.16
C GLY A 29 19.15 -15.30 -10.68
N ILE A 30 18.89 -16.36 -11.46
CA ILE A 30 18.56 -16.22 -12.89
C ILE A 30 17.08 -15.83 -13.03
N GLN A 31 16.80 -14.77 -13.76
CA GLN A 31 15.42 -14.32 -13.99
C GLN A 31 14.95 -14.68 -15.38
N PHE A 32 13.99 -15.59 -15.47
CA PHE A 32 13.34 -15.94 -16.73
C PHE A 32 12.34 -14.86 -17.13
N GLN A 33 12.32 -14.54 -18.43
CA GLN A 33 11.24 -13.74 -18.99
C GLN A 33 9.92 -14.51 -18.91
N ARG A 34 8.81 -13.79 -18.80
CA ARG A 34 7.49 -14.39 -18.66
C ARG A 34 6.49 -13.76 -19.59
N THR A 35 5.55 -14.58 -20.06
CA THR A 35 4.39 -14.14 -20.84
C THR A 35 3.37 -13.43 -19.95
N HIS A 36 2.36 -12.80 -20.56
CA HIS A 36 1.20 -12.24 -19.86
C HIS A 36 0.42 -13.27 -19.01
N LYS A 37 0.52 -14.57 -19.33
CA LYS A 37 -0.06 -15.67 -18.54
C LYS A 37 0.91 -16.22 -17.48
N ASN A 38 1.96 -15.48 -17.16
CA ASN A 38 3.02 -15.85 -16.21
C ASN A 38 3.76 -17.16 -16.57
N ALA A 39 3.71 -17.60 -17.84
CA ALA A 39 4.48 -18.74 -18.32
C ALA A 39 5.92 -18.30 -18.67
N ARG A 40 6.92 -19.07 -18.24
CA ARG A 40 8.35 -18.81 -18.52
C ARG A 40 8.65 -18.90 -20.01
N LEU A 41 9.53 -18.01 -20.48
CA LEU A 41 10.13 -18.00 -21.80
C LEU A 41 11.64 -18.20 -21.64
N TYR A 42 12.22 -18.99 -22.54
CA TYR A 42 13.62 -19.38 -22.46
C TYR A 42 14.41 -18.77 -23.62
N THR A 43 15.50 -18.10 -23.30
CA THR A 43 16.55 -17.70 -24.25
C THR A 43 17.38 -18.90 -24.68
N ASP A 44 18.15 -18.75 -25.76
CA ASP A 44 19.07 -19.80 -26.21
C ASP A 44 20.17 -20.07 -25.17
N SER A 45 20.62 -19.04 -24.44
CA SER A 45 21.60 -19.20 -23.35
C SER A 45 21.02 -19.99 -22.17
N GLU A 46 19.77 -19.71 -21.78
CA GLU A 46 19.08 -20.48 -20.74
C GLU A 46 18.81 -21.92 -21.17
N TYR A 47 18.48 -22.15 -22.45
CA TYR A 47 18.34 -23.48 -23.03
C TYR A 47 19.65 -24.28 -22.89
N ILE A 48 20.78 -23.70 -23.32
CA ILE A 48 22.11 -24.32 -23.24
C ILE A 48 22.49 -24.60 -21.78
N ALA A 49 22.15 -23.71 -20.86
CA ALA A 49 22.40 -23.93 -19.44
C ALA A 49 21.63 -25.14 -18.90
N ILE A 50 20.35 -25.28 -19.25
CA ILE A 50 19.53 -26.42 -18.83
C ILE A 50 20.05 -27.72 -19.47
N GLU A 51 20.46 -27.67 -20.73
CA GLU A 51 21.13 -28.80 -21.42
C GLU A 51 22.42 -29.22 -20.70
N SER A 52 23.23 -28.25 -20.25
CA SER A 52 24.46 -28.52 -19.51
C SER A 52 24.19 -29.19 -18.16
N ILE A 53 23.15 -28.75 -17.44
CA ILE A 53 22.73 -29.35 -16.16
C ILE A 53 22.36 -30.82 -16.40
N ILE A 54 21.56 -31.08 -17.44
CA ILE A 54 21.16 -32.44 -17.82
C ILE A 54 22.39 -33.29 -18.10
N ALA A 55 23.33 -32.82 -18.91
CA ALA A 55 24.54 -33.56 -19.25
C ALA A 55 25.40 -33.91 -18.01
N VAL A 56 25.57 -32.95 -17.09
CA VAL A 56 26.34 -33.15 -15.86
C VAL A 56 25.66 -34.17 -14.95
N VAL A 57 24.34 -34.07 -14.75
CA VAL A 57 23.57 -34.98 -13.92
C VAL A 57 23.60 -36.41 -14.49
N HIS A 58 23.44 -36.57 -15.81
CA HIS A 58 23.52 -37.88 -16.46
C HIS A 58 24.93 -38.48 -16.40
N SER A 59 25.97 -37.65 -16.38
CA SER A 59 27.35 -38.13 -16.26
C SER A 59 27.69 -38.67 -14.86
N GLY A 60 26.86 -38.42 -13.85
CA GLY A 60 27.05 -38.86 -12.47
C GLY A 60 28.26 -38.23 -11.76
N LYS A 61 28.94 -37.25 -12.38
CA LYS A 61 30.18 -36.65 -11.87
C LYS A 61 29.96 -35.65 -10.72
N LYS A 62 28.81 -34.99 -10.68
CA LYS A 62 28.48 -33.91 -9.75
C LYS A 62 27.03 -34.01 -9.30
N SER A 63 26.72 -33.38 -8.17
CA SER A 63 25.35 -33.26 -7.70
C SER A 63 24.54 -32.32 -8.60
N LEU A 64 23.20 -32.43 -8.57
CA LEU A 64 22.31 -31.54 -9.31
C LEU A 64 22.53 -30.07 -8.92
N GLU A 65 22.73 -29.79 -7.64
CA GLU A 65 22.93 -28.44 -7.10
C GLU A 65 24.23 -27.83 -7.63
N GLU A 66 25.32 -28.59 -7.62
CA GLU A 66 26.60 -28.17 -8.19
C GLU A 66 26.50 -27.88 -9.68
N ALA A 67 25.78 -28.72 -10.43
CA ALA A 67 25.53 -28.52 -11.85
C ALA A 67 24.75 -27.22 -12.12
N VAL A 68 23.76 -26.91 -11.28
CA VAL A 68 22.99 -25.67 -11.39
C VAL A 68 23.85 -24.45 -11.08
N ILE A 69 24.69 -24.50 -10.04
CA ILE A 69 25.60 -23.41 -9.67
C ILE A 69 26.61 -23.14 -10.81
N GLU A 70 27.13 -24.19 -11.44
CA GLU A 70 28.04 -24.06 -12.57
C GLU A 70 27.35 -23.43 -13.79
N ALA A 71 26.16 -23.92 -14.14
CA ALA A 71 25.38 -23.40 -15.24
C ALA A 71 24.93 -21.94 -15.00
N SER A 72 24.57 -21.59 -13.76
CA SER A 72 24.17 -20.22 -13.39
C SER A 72 25.35 -19.25 -13.50
N LYS A 73 26.56 -19.66 -13.08
CA LYS A 73 27.79 -18.88 -13.26
C LYS A 73 28.11 -18.66 -14.74
N ALA A 74 27.97 -19.69 -15.58
CA ALA A 74 28.17 -19.58 -17.02
C ALA A 74 27.18 -18.61 -17.67
N LEU A 75 25.90 -18.69 -17.29
CA LEU A 75 24.86 -17.75 -17.71
C LEU A 75 25.20 -16.31 -17.34
N LYS A 76 25.53 -16.05 -16.07
CA LYS A 76 25.90 -14.72 -15.58
C LYS A 76 27.13 -14.16 -16.29
N LYS A 77 28.11 -15.01 -16.59
CA LYS A 77 29.31 -14.63 -17.36
C LYS A 77 28.98 -14.27 -18.82
N ASN A 78 28.08 -15.00 -19.45
CA ASN A 78 27.63 -14.70 -20.83
C ASN A 78 26.68 -13.49 -20.90
N VAL A 79 26.08 -13.10 -19.77
CA VAL A 79 25.35 -11.83 -19.61
C VAL A 79 26.30 -10.67 -19.27
N SER A 80 27.62 -10.92 -19.17
CA SER A 80 28.63 -9.87 -19.30
C SER A 80 28.63 -9.40 -20.75
N VAL A 81 27.60 -8.61 -21.09
CA VAL A 81 27.55 -7.70 -22.22
C VAL A 81 28.93 -7.07 -22.31
N ALA A 82 29.61 -7.24 -23.45
CA ALA A 82 30.80 -6.47 -23.79
C ALA A 82 30.60 -5.05 -23.27
N PRO A 83 31.55 -4.44 -22.52
CA PRO A 83 31.38 -3.08 -22.04
C PRO A 83 30.95 -2.22 -23.22
N ARG A 84 29.67 -1.85 -23.25
CA ARG A 84 29.29 -0.71 -24.05
C ARG A 84 29.94 0.41 -23.27
N GLU A 85 31.03 0.94 -23.81
CA GLU A 85 31.43 2.31 -23.57
C GLU A 85 30.21 3.17 -23.92
N ARG A 86 29.29 3.27 -22.97
CA ARG A 86 28.37 4.39 -22.88
C ARG A 86 29.13 5.34 -21.99
N ASP A 87 29.35 6.55 -22.46
CA ASP A 87 29.94 7.64 -21.71
C ASP A 87 29.30 7.70 -20.32
N SER A 88 29.99 7.10 -19.33
CA SER A 88 29.45 6.87 -18.00
C SER A 88 29.22 8.17 -17.25
N ASP A 89 29.94 9.21 -17.67
CA ASP A 89 30.00 10.49 -17.02
C ASP A 89 28.74 11.32 -17.34
N ASP A 90 28.17 11.20 -18.53
CA ASP A 90 26.94 11.90 -18.91
C ASP A 90 25.71 11.31 -18.22
N ILE A 91 25.66 9.98 -18.04
CA ILE A 91 24.58 9.32 -17.31
C ILE A 91 24.68 9.61 -15.81
N ALA A 92 25.89 9.61 -15.25
CA ALA A 92 26.11 9.98 -13.86
C ALA A 92 25.76 11.46 -13.59
N ALA A 93 26.10 12.37 -14.51
CA ALA A 93 25.75 13.78 -14.39
C ALA A 93 24.23 14.02 -14.54
N ALA A 94 23.57 13.35 -15.49
CA ALA A 94 22.13 13.43 -15.68
C ALA A 94 21.35 12.91 -14.46
N THR A 95 21.73 11.73 -13.95
CA THR A 95 21.10 11.15 -12.74
C THR A 95 21.31 12.01 -11.50
N LEU A 96 22.47 12.63 -11.34
CA LEU A 96 22.74 13.54 -10.22
C LEU A 96 21.90 14.82 -10.30
N ASN A 97 21.64 15.34 -11.50
CA ASN A 97 20.76 16.49 -11.69
C ASN A 97 19.29 16.14 -11.38
N GLU A 98 18.81 14.99 -11.85
CA GLU A 98 17.47 14.50 -11.52
C GLU A 98 17.27 14.34 -10.01
N VAL A 99 18.25 13.75 -9.30
CA VAL A 99 18.18 13.60 -7.83
C VAL A 99 18.16 14.96 -7.13
N LYS A 100 18.92 15.95 -7.61
CA LYS A 100 18.88 17.32 -7.08
C LYS A 100 17.51 17.97 -7.28
N GLN A 101 16.93 17.84 -8.47
CA GLN A 101 15.59 18.36 -8.76
C GLN A 101 14.53 17.72 -7.86
N LEU A 102 14.59 16.40 -7.67
CA LEU A 102 13.68 15.68 -6.77
C LEU A 102 13.81 16.16 -5.33
N ARG A 103 15.04 16.41 -4.83
CA ARG A 103 15.23 16.97 -3.48
C ARG A 103 14.59 18.35 -3.33
N ILE A 104 14.76 19.23 -4.31
CA ILE A 104 14.16 20.57 -4.30
C ILE A 104 12.63 20.47 -4.27
N GLN A 105 12.05 19.60 -5.13
CA GLN A 105 10.60 19.39 -5.15
C GLN A 105 10.08 18.84 -3.83
N LEU A 106 10.81 17.91 -3.20
CA LEU A 106 10.44 17.35 -1.90
C LEU A 106 10.44 18.43 -0.82
N GLN A 107 11.47 19.27 -0.78
CA GLN A 107 11.57 20.38 0.17
C GLN A 107 10.40 21.38 0.00
N GLN A 108 10.08 21.75 -1.25
CA GLN A 108 8.93 22.62 -1.54
C GLN A 108 7.58 21.99 -1.16
N GLN A 109 7.46 20.67 -1.25
CA GLN A 109 6.26 19.97 -0.77
C GLN A 109 6.18 20.00 0.76
N GLU A 110 7.30 19.81 1.45
CA GLU A 110 7.36 19.87 2.91
C GLU A 110 7.01 21.27 3.44
N GLU A 111 7.53 22.32 2.80
CA GLU A 111 7.20 23.71 3.15
C GLU A 111 5.71 24.01 2.97
N ARG A 112 5.12 23.61 1.83
CA ARG A 112 3.67 23.75 1.61
C ARG A 112 2.84 22.93 2.59
N GLN A 113 3.34 21.77 3.04
CA GLN A 113 2.66 20.99 4.08
C GLN A 113 2.68 21.75 5.40
N LYS A 114 3.84 22.26 5.83
CA LYS A 114 3.96 23.07 7.06
C LYS A 114 3.08 24.30 7.03
N GLU A 115 3.01 25.02 5.92
CA GLU A 115 2.11 26.18 5.76
C GLU A 115 0.64 25.79 5.96
N ARG A 116 0.20 24.68 5.34
CA ARG A 116 -1.17 24.17 5.53
C ARG A 116 -1.43 23.75 6.97
N ASP A 117 -0.46 23.11 7.62
CA ASP A 117 -0.59 22.65 9.00
C ASP A 117 -0.72 23.85 9.96
N ILE A 118 0.08 24.90 9.77
CA ILE A 118 -0.03 26.16 10.53
C ILE A 118 -1.42 26.77 10.35
N MET A 119 -1.88 26.90 9.10
CA MET A 119 -3.22 27.43 8.80
C MET A 119 -4.33 26.59 9.45
N PHE A 120 -4.17 25.27 9.48
CA PHE A 120 -5.14 24.37 10.11
C PHE A 120 -5.18 24.56 11.63
N VAL A 121 -4.01 24.67 12.27
CA VAL A 121 -3.91 24.96 13.70
C VAL A 121 -4.56 26.31 14.05
N GLU A 122 -4.28 27.36 13.28
CA GLU A 122 -4.92 28.67 13.52
C GLU A 122 -6.45 28.62 13.41
N VAL A 123 -6.98 27.85 12.45
CA VAL A 123 -8.43 27.65 12.31
C VAL A 123 -8.99 26.90 13.51
N LEU A 124 -8.30 25.85 13.98
CA LEU A 124 -8.70 25.10 15.17
C LEU A 124 -8.70 25.98 16.42
N GLU A 125 -7.69 26.82 16.61
CA GLU A 125 -7.63 27.78 17.73
C GLU A 125 -8.80 28.78 17.69
N LYS A 126 -9.10 29.34 16.53
CA LYS A 126 -10.27 30.24 16.35
C LYS A 126 -11.59 29.53 16.63
N MET A 127 -11.70 28.25 16.26
CA MET A 127 -12.89 27.46 16.57
C MET A 127 -13.00 27.17 18.07
N GLN A 128 -11.90 26.82 18.74
CA GLN A 128 -11.85 26.60 20.18
C GLN A 128 -12.29 27.86 20.94
N GLN A 129 -11.73 29.02 20.60
CA GLN A 129 -12.13 30.29 21.22
C GLN A 129 -13.63 30.58 21.08
N LYS A 130 -14.23 30.26 19.92
CA LYS A 130 -15.68 30.43 19.73
C LYS A 130 -16.49 29.47 20.59
N ILE A 131 -16.03 28.24 20.76
CA ILE A 131 -16.66 27.25 21.64
C ILE A 131 -16.62 27.76 23.09
N ASP A 132 -15.45 28.19 23.56
CA ASP A 132 -15.26 28.70 24.92
C ASP A 132 -16.20 29.89 25.21
N VAL A 133 -16.31 30.84 24.27
CA VAL A 133 -17.25 31.98 24.39
C VAL A 133 -18.70 31.52 24.46
N LEU A 134 -19.10 30.54 23.64
CA LEU A 134 -20.46 30.01 23.66
C LEU A 134 -20.75 29.26 24.96
N GLU A 135 -19.77 28.51 25.49
CA GLU A 135 -19.89 27.82 26.78
C GLU A 135 -20.04 28.83 27.93
N ASP A 136 -19.27 29.91 27.93
CA ASP A 136 -19.38 30.95 28.94
C ASP A 136 -20.71 31.69 28.87
N GLN A 137 -21.21 31.97 27.65
CA GLN A 137 -22.56 32.51 27.47
C GLN A 137 -23.63 31.57 28.01
N GLN A 138 -23.54 30.26 27.75
CA GLN A 138 -24.47 29.29 28.30
C GLN A 138 -24.41 29.24 29.83
N LYS A 139 -23.21 29.26 30.43
CA LYS A 139 -23.05 29.28 31.89
C LYS A 139 -23.66 30.53 32.52
N GLN A 140 -23.55 31.69 31.89
CA GLN A 140 -24.19 32.92 32.36
C GLN A 140 -25.73 32.85 32.30
N LEU A 141 -26.28 32.19 31.27
CA LEU A 141 -27.73 31.96 31.16
C LEU A 141 -28.25 30.90 32.13
N LEU A 142 -27.40 29.94 32.54
CA LEU A 142 -27.70 28.90 33.52
C LEU A 142 -27.33 29.27 34.96
N ALA A 143 -26.75 30.46 35.20
CA ALA A 143 -26.47 30.92 36.55
C ALA A 143 -27.79 31.02 37.33
N PRO A 144 -27.88 30.44 38.54
CA PRO A 144 -29.13 30.36 39.27
C PRO A 144 -29.61 31.79 39.57
N VAL A 145 -30.83 32.09 39.10
CA VAL A 145 -31.59 33.24 39.58
C VAL A 145 -31.62 33.11 41.12
N PRO A 146 -31.14 34.09 41.89
CA PRO A 146 -31.26 34.03 43.34
C PRO A 146 -32.75 33.93 43.65
N GLU A 147 -33.13 32.84 44.32
CA GLU A 147 -34.46 32.66 44.89
C GLU A 147 -34.81 33.93 45.68
N GLU A 148 -35.79 34.68 45.17
CA GLU A 148 -36.39 35.76 45.95
C GLU A 148 -37.12 35.12 47.16
N PRO A 149 -37.07 35.78 48.33
CA PRO A 149 -37.54 35.20 49.58
C PRO A 149 -39.07 35.04 49.59
N GLU A 150 -39.48 33.97 50.25
CA GLU A 150 -40.87 33.55 50.51
C GLU A 150 -41.78 34.72 50.91
N LEU A 151 -42.90 34.89 50.20
CA LEU A 151 -44.10 35.53 50.76
C LEU A 151 -45.26 34.55 50.72
N ASP A 152 -45.45 33.99 51.91
CA ASP A 152 -46.53 33.16 52.40
C ASP A 152 -47.87 33.93 52.36
N ALA A 153 -48.87 33.40 51.67
CA ALA A 153 -50.30 33.61 51.95
C ALA A 153 -51.17 32.63 51.15
N SER A 154 -51.60 31.57 51.85
CA SER A 154 -52.88 30.83 51.73
C SER A 154 -53.94 31.44 50.77
N GLU A 155 -54.67 30.68 49.94
CA GLU A 155 -55.58 29.59 50.31
C GLU A 155 -55.83 28.59 49.15
N ALA A 156 -56.06 27.33 49.55
CA ALA A 156 -56.33 26.10 48.80
C ALA A 156 -57.78 26.03 48.22
N PRO A 157 -58.32 24.91 47.64
CA PRO A 157 -57.78 23.54 47.56
C PRO A 157 -58.02 22.69 46.27
N LEU A 158 -57.10 21.72 46.11
CA LEU A 158 -57.23 20.32 45.65
C LEU A 158 -58.37 19.88 44.71
N GLN A 159 -57.98 19.27 43.60
CA GLN A 159 -58.44 17.91 43.23
C GLN A 159 -57.25 17.11 42.65
N GLN A 160 -56.91 16.03 43.35
CA GLN A 160 -56.17 14.86 42.87
C GLN A 160 -57.09 14.12 41.84
N GLU A 161 -56.66 13.28 40.89
CA GLU A 161 -55.80 12.10 41.07
C GLU A 161 -55.53 11.41 39.69
N GLU A 162 -54.34 10.82 39.59
CA GLU A 162 -53.97 9.55 38.94
C GLU A 162 -53.94 9.28 37.41
N SER A 163 -52.83 8.59 37.07
CA SER A 163 -52.60 7.57 36.01
C SER A 163 -51.80 7.98 34.75
N GLU A 164 -50.48 7.77 34.84
CA GLU A 164 -49.62 7.33 33.74
C GLU A 164 -49.63 5.78 33.65
N PRO A 165 -48.99 5.10 32.67
CA PRO A 165 -48.48 5.54 31.36
C PRO A 165 -48.78 4.53 30.23
N GLU A 166 -48.87 4.96 28.95
CA GLU A 166 -48.55 4.05 27.83
C GLU A 166 -47.79 4.75 26.70
N THR A 167 -46.71 4.07 26.31
CA THR A 167 -45.76 4.39 25.25
C THR A 167 -46.38 4.14 23.86
N VAL A 168 -45.82 4.75 22.79
CA VAL A 168 -45.41 4.08 21.53
C VAL A 168 -45.08 5.12 20.42
N LEU A 169 -43.77 5.37 20.27
CA LEU A 169 -42.96 5.41 19.04
C LEU A 169 -43.47 6.13 17.76
N THR A 170 -42.94 7.33 17.49
CA THR A 170 -42.73 7.82 16.11
C THR A 170 -41.36 7.37 15.61
N LYS A 171 -41.32 6.42 14.66
CA LYS A 171 -40.08 5.97 14.00
C LYS A 171 -39.54 7.09 13.10
N LYS A 172 -38.35 7.64 13.43
CA LYS A 172 -37.56 8.47 12.51
C LYS A 172 -36.77 7.55 11.59
N ASP A 173 -37.02 7.72 10.30
CA ASP A 173 -36.34 7.03 9.21
C ASP A 173 -34.91 7.59 9.07
N THR A 174 -33.94 6.93 9.72
CA THR A 174 -32.52 7.32 9.74
C THR A 174 -31.70 6.56 8.70
N ARG A 175 -32.27 6.34 7.51
CA ARG A 175 -31.57 5.63 6.43
C ARG A 175 -31.66 6.36 5.10
N SER A 176 -31.09 7.55 4.96
CA SER A 176 -30.72 8.01 3.60
C SER A 176 -29.80 9.24 3.48
N LEU A 177 -28.91 9.50 4.43
CA LEU A 177 -27.93 10.58 4.24
C LEU A 177 -26.56 10.05 3.82
N TRP A 178 -26.04 9.02 4.51
CA TRP A 178 -24.73 8.45 4.21
C TRP A 178 -24.69 7.58 2.94
N ALA A 179 -25.82 6.95 2.56
CA ALA A 179 -25.90 6.12 1.36
C ALA A 179 -25.74 6.92 0.04
N ARG A 180 -25.89 8.24 0.06
CA ARG A 180 -25.78 9.11 -1.11
C ARG A 180 -24.35 9.59 -1.40
N ILE A 181 -23.43 9.48 -0.43
CA ILE A 181 -22.10 10.08 -0.54
C ILE A 181 -21.08 9.08 -1.12
N TRP A 182 -21.27 7.78 -0.91
CA TRP A 182 -20.25 6.77 -1.26
C TRP A 182 -20.47 5.97 -2.54
N ASN A 183 -21.53 6.27 -3.31
CA ASN A 183 -21.76 5.62 -4.59
C ASN A 183 -21.66 6.64 -5.74
N LYS A 184 -20.43 6.97 -6.12
CA LYS A 184 -20.08 7.41 -7.48
C LYS A 184 -18.61 7.21 -7.78
#